data_AF-A0A0M8NXY9-F1
#
_entry.id   AF-A0A0M8NXY9-F1
#
_cell.length_a   1.000
_cell.length_b   1.000
_cell.length_c   1.000
_cell.angle_alpha   90.00
_cell.angle_beta   90.00
_cell.angle_gamma   90.00
#
_symmetry.space_group_name_H-M   'P 1'
#
loop_
_entity.id
_entity.type
_entity.pdbx_description
1 polymer ?
#
loop_
_entity_poly.entity_id
_entity_poly.type
_entity_poly.pdbx_seq_one_letter_code
_entity_poly.pdbx_strand_id
1 'polypeptide(L)' 'MARVADFDCFSQVIFKSVDDYKRMKDDSWYKEHLVGNHENFADAKRSSMTIGWVEEYIRGGEVVDASVYSRTPRGSKR' A
#
# COMPACT_ATOMS: atom_id res chain seq x y z
N MET A 1 30.11 9.30 1.60
CA MET A 1 28.70 9.00 1.95
C MET A 1 28.69 7.90 3.00
N ALA A 2 28.05 8.12 4.16
CA ALA A 2 27.88 7.09 5.17
C ALA A 2 26.61 6.28 4.86
N ARG A 3 26.64 4.96 5.07
CA ARG A 3 25.46 4.10 4.97
C ARG A 3 24.63 4.30 6.24
N VAL A 4 23.56 5.08 6.14
CA VAL A 4 22.70 5.44 7.29
C VAL A 4 21.61 4.38 7.55
N ALA A 5 21.31 3.51 6.58
CA ALA A 5 20.32 2.46 6.68
C ALA A 5 20.78 1.15 6.00
N ASP A 6 20.27 0.02 6.48
CA ASP A 6 20.62 -1.32 5.99
C ASP A 6 19.87 -1.75 4.71
N PHE A 7 18.97 -0.90 4.22
CA PHE A 7 18.25 -1.05 2.95
C PHE A 7 18.67 0.03 1.94
N ASP A 8 18.50 -0.27 0.66
CA ASP A 8 18.83 0.61 -0.47
C ASP A 8 17.59 1.27 -1.09
N CYS A 9 16.40 0.74 -0.81
CA CYS A 9 15.12 1.22 -1.33
C CYS A 9 14.01 1.11 -0.28
N PHE A 10 13.09 2.09 -0.27
CA PHE A 10 11.84 2.04 0.48
C PHE A 10 10.68 2.29 -0.48
N SER A 11 9.76 1.33 -0.57
CA SER A 11 8.57 1.42 -1.42
C SER A 11 7.33 1.30 -0.54
N GLN A 12 6.32 2.13 -0.84
CA GLN A 12 5.04 2.13 -0.13
C GLN A 12 3.90 2.13 -1.14
N VAL A 13 2.91 1.27 -0.90
CA VAL A 13 1.68 1.19 -1.68
C VAL A 13 0.51 1.42 -0.72
N ILE A 14 -0.32 2.42 -1.01
CA ILE A 14 -1.49 2.76 -0.21
C ILE A 14 -2.74 2.38 -0.99
N PHE A 15 -3.64 1.64 -0.33
CA PHE A 15 -4.94 1.25 -0.89
C PHE A 15 -6.03 2.08 -0.23
N LYS A 16 -7.10 2.38 -0.98
CA LYS A 16 -8.27 3.10 -0.43
C LYS A 16 -9.04 2.26 0.59
N SER A 17 -8.98 0.94 0.47
CA SER A 17 -9.66 0.00 1.34
C SER A 17 -8.93 -1.35 1.40
N VAL A 18 -9.24 -2.15 2.43
CA VAL A 18 -8.76 -3.54 2.52
C VAL A 18 -9.28 -4.38 1.36
N ASP A 19 -10.48 -4.10 0.85
CA ASP A 19 -11.05 -4.86 -0.27
C ASP A 19 -10.35 -4.55 -1.59
N ASP A 20 -9.86 -3.34 -1.79
CA ASP A 20 -8.99 -3.02 -2.94
C ASP A 20 -7.69 -3.82 -2.88
N TYR A 21 -7.09 -3.95 -1.70
CA TYR A 21 -5.90 -4.78 -1.51
C TYR A 21 -6.16 -6.26 -1.87
N LYS A 22 -7.30 -6.81 -1.41
CA LYS A 22 -7.71 -8.18 -1.77
C LYS A 22 -7.93 -8.33 -3.28
N ARG A 23 -8.68 -7.41 -3.90
CA ARG A 23 -8.90 -7.43 -5.36
C ARG A 23 -7.60 -7.41 -6.15
N MET A 24 -6.63 -6.58 -5.76
CA MET A 24 -5.32 -6.56 -6.40
C MET A 24 -4.59 -7.90 -6.23
N LYS A 25 -4.65 -8.51 -5.05
CA LYS A 25 -4.05 -9.83 -4.82
C LYS A 25 -4.72 -10.93 -5.63
N ASP A 26 -5.99 -10.78 -5.99
CA ASP A 26 -6.73 -11.74 -6.80
C ASP A 26 -6.60 -11.53 -8.31
N ASP A 27 -6.23 -10.32 -8.75
CA ASP A 27 -6.11 -9.92 -10.14
C ASP A 27 -5.11 -10.77 -10.93
N SER A 28 -5.57 -11.32 -12.07
CA SER A 28 -4.76 -12.22 -12.90
C SER A 28 -3.60 -11.51 -13.57
N TRP A 29 -3.78 -10.25 -13.98
CA TRP A 29 -2.74 -9.48 -14.63
C TRP A 29 -1.60 -9.16 -13.64
N TYR A 30 -1.95 -8.77 -12.41
CA TYR A 30 -1.02 -8.56 -11.31
C TYR A 30 -0.22 -9.83 -10.99
N LYS A 31 -0.89 -10.98 -10.92
CA LYS A 31 -0.21 -12.27 -10.67
C LYS A 31 0.81 -12.61 -11.76
N GLU A 32 0.42 -12.45 -13.02
CA GLU A 32 1.27 -12.79 -14.17
C GLU A 32 2.47 -11.85 -14.28
N HIS A 33 2.27 -10.54 -14.06
CA HIS A 33 3.29 -9.53 -14.40
C HIS A 33 4.08 -8.99 -13.20
N LEU A 34 3.54 -9.05 -11.97
CA LEU A 34 4.12 -8.36 -10.81
C LEU A 34 4.57 -9.30 -9.68
N VAL A 35 3.96 -10.47 -9.50
CA VAL A 35 4.34 -11.37 -8.39
C VAL A 35 5.78 -11.87 -8.51
N GLY A 36 6.23 -12.20 -9.74
CA GLY A 36 7.59 -12.64 -10.00
C GLY A 36 8.67 -11.55 -9.91
N ASN A 37 8.30 -10.28 -9.78
CA ASN A 37 9.30 -9.21 -9.68
C ASN A 37 10.09 -9.28 -8.37
N HIS A 38 9.48 -9.76 -7.28
CA HIS A 38 10.20 -9.89 -6.02
C HIS A 38 11.30 -10.95 -6.05
N GLU A 39 11.26 -11.90 -6.97
CA GLU A 39 12.32 -12.89 -7.16
C GLU A 39 13.46 -12.36 -8.04
N ASN A 40 13.12 -11.49 -9.00
CA ASN A 40 14.07 -11.00 -10.00
C ASN A 40 14.74 -9.67 -9.62
N PHE A 41 14.06 -8.83 -8.83
CA PHE A 41 14.46 -7.44 -8.56
C PHE A 41 14.59 -7.09 -7.08
N ALA A 42 14.15 -7.94 -6.17
CA ALA A 42 14.27 -7.72 -4.74
C ALA A 42 15.05 -8.86 -4.07
N ASP A 43 15.94 -8.52 -3.12
CA ASP A 43 16.50 -9.53 -2.23
C ASP A 43 15.44 -9.87 -1.18
N ALA A 44 14.60 -10.87 -1.46
CA ALA A 44 13.54 -11.30 -0.56
C ALA A 44 14.05 -11.74 0.84
N LYS A 45 15.35 -12.08 0.99
CA LYS A 45 15.93 -12.48 2.28
C LYS A 45 16.27 -11.28 3.16
N ARG A 46 16.62 -10.15 2.55
CA ARG A 46 16.96 -8.89 3.26
C ARG A 46 15.83 -7.85 3.22
N SER A 47 14.82 -8.08 2.41
CA SER A 47 13.63 -7.24 2.34
C SER A 47 12.75 -7.44 3.56
N SER A 48 12.31 -6.35 4.16
CA SER A 48 11.31 -6.34 5.23
C SER A 48 10.03 -5.70 4.72
N MET A 49 8.89 -6.28 5.09
CA MET A 49 7.57 -5.75 4.71
C MET A 49 6.72 -5.50 5.95
N THR A 50 6.12 -4.32 6.00
CA THR A 50 5.13 -3.96 7.02
C THR A 50 3.79 -3.73 6.35
N ILE A 51 2.72 -4.23 6.96
CA ILE A 51 1.34 -3.98 6.54
C ILE A 51 0.64 -3.28 7.70
N GLY A 52 -0.06 -2.19 7.40
CA GLY A 52 -0.71 -1.38 8.42
C GLY A 52 -1.85 -0.53 7.86
N TRP A 53 -2.57 0.11 8.77
CA TRP A 53 -3.59 1.10 8.46
C TRP A 53 -2.95 2.48 8.38
N VAL A 54 -3.31 3.26 7.37
CA VAL A 54 -2.82 4.64 7.20
C VAL A 54 -3.97 5.59 7.48
N GLU A 55 -3.77 6.47 8.46
CA GLU A 55 -4.65 7.60 8.70
C GLU A 55 -3.92 8.89 8.32
N GLU A 56 -4.60 9.73 7.55
CA GLU A 56 -4.10 11.03 7.14
C GLU A 56 -4.86 12.11 7.91
N TYR A 57 -4.12 12.99 8.58
CA TYR A 57 -4.69 14.10 9.35
C TYR A 57 -4.45 15.46 8.67
N ILE A 58 -3.44 15.55 7.81
CA ILE A 58 -3.08 16.77 7.07
C ILE A 58 -2.77 16.39 5.63
N ARG A 59 -3.41 17.08 4.68
CA ARG A 59 -3.13 16.95 3.24
C ARG A 59 -2.96 18.32 2.62
N GLY A 60 -1.81 18.57 2.00
CA GLY A 60 -1.56 19.84 1.32
C GLY A 60 -1.56 21.06 2.25
N GLY A 61 -1.22 20.87 3.54
CA GLY A 61 -1.24 21.94 4.55
C GLY A 61 -2.58 22.13 5.26
N GLU A 62 -3.64 21.45 4.81
CA GLU A 62 -4.98 21.54 5.39
C GLU A 62 -5.29 20.32 6.26
N VAL A 63 -5.99 20.54 7.38
CA VAL A 63 -6.49 19.45 8.23
C VAL A 63 -7.59 18.69 7.47
N VAL A 64 -7.47 17.37 7.40
CA VAL A 64 -8.46 16.49 6.78
C VAL A 64 -9.10 15.59 7.82
N ASP A 65 -10.38 15.28 7.64
CA ASP A 65 -11.06 14.31 8.48
C ASP A 65 -10.57 12.90 8.13
N ALA A 66 -9.85 12.28 9.07
CA ALA A 66 -9.36 10.91 8.94
C ALA A 66 -10.49 9.89 8.70
N SER A 67 -11.75 10.23 9.03
CA SER A 67 -12.92 9.39 8.81
C SER A 67 -13.37 9.27 7.35
N VAL A 68 -12.82 10.08 6.44
CA VAL A 68 -13.22 10.08 5.02
C VAL A 68 -12.84 8.78 4.32
N TYR A 69 -11.79 8.09 4.75
CA TYR A 69 -11.37 6.80 4.20
C TYR A 69 -11.98 5.58 4.90
N SER A 70 -12.56 5.74 6.10
CA SER A 70 -13.24 4.66 6.83
C SER A 70 -14.72 4.51 6.47
N ARG A 71 -15.29 5.43 5.67
CA ARG A 71 -16.65 5.30 5.16
C ARG A 71 -16.69 4.41 3.92
N THR A 72 -16.87 3.11 4.13
CA THR A 72 -17.49 2.25 3.10
C THR A 72 -18.77 2.94 2.63
N PRO A 73 -19.01 3.13 1.31
CA PRO A 73 -20.27 3.69 0.85
C PRO A 73 -21.39 2.76 1.30
N ARG A 74 -22.13 3.14 2.35
CA ARG A 74 -23.40 2.49 2.64
C ARG A 74 -24.28 2.78 1.44
N GLY A 75 -24.50 1.76 0.61
CA GLY A 75 -25.26 1.86 -0.63
C GLY A 75 -26.52 2.68 -0.41
N SER A 76 -26.62 3.79 -1.14
CA SER A 76 -27.87 4.51 -1.34
C SER A 76 -28.79 3.60 -2.15
N LYS A 77 -29.58 2.77 -1.46
CA LYS A 77 -30.83 2.28 -2.04
C LYS A 77 -31.77 3.47 -2.15
N ARG A 78 -31.89 4.02 -3.35
CA ARG A 78 -33.10 4.67 -3.83
C ARG A 78 -33.75 3.74 -4.83
#